data_AF-A0A0F2N4L5-F1
#
_entry.id   AF-A0A0F2N4L5-F1
#
_cell.length_a   1.000
_cell.length_b   1.000
_cell.length_c   1.000
_cell.angle_alpha   90.00
_cell.angle_beta   90.00
_cell.angle_gamma   90.00
#
_symmetry.space_group_name_H-M   'P 1'
#
loop_
_entity.id
_entity.type
_entity.pdbx_description
1 polymer ?
#
loop_
_entity_poly.entity_id
_entity_poly.type
_entity_poly.pdbx_seq_one_letter_code
_entity_poly.pdbx_strand_id
1 'polypeptide(L)'
;MQKELKVSPTFDQFKQFLREAVIEVTGTDVKDNGRWLEIGDEEKRADILQVLKGSLDREYGVELLLPANIEMADTFFESVATQLHHVFNTTYLMERINHKIMKRRYTC
;
A
#
# COMPACT_ATOMS: atom_id res chain seq x y z
N MET A 1 -21.58 -2.76 10.83
CA MET A 1 -21.52 -3.27 9.44
C MET A 1 -20.34 -4.22 9.36
N GLN A 2 -20.54 -5.50 9.02
CA GLN A 2 -19.40 -6.37 8.71
C GLN A 2 -18.85 -5.94 7.35
N LYS A 3 -17.67 -5.30 7.31
CA LYS A 3 -16.97 -5.01 6.04
C LYS A 3 -16.61 -6.36 5.42
N GLU A 4 -17.22 -6.70 4.28
CA GLU A 4 -16.75 -7.82 3.47
C GLU A 4 -15.36 -7.43 2.94
N LEU A 5 -14.37 -8.27 3.22
CA LEU A 5 -13.00 -8.05 2.74
C LEU A 5 -13.00 -8.22 1.22
N LYS A 6 -12.90 -7.10 0.49
CA LYS A 6 -12.71 -7.05 -0.97
C LYS A 6 -11.53 -7.92 -1.37
N VAL A 7 -11.59 -8.59 -2.51
CA VAL A 7 -10.46 -9.37 -3.07
C VAL A 7 -9.20 -8.50 -3.12
N SER A 8 -8.04 -9.06 -2.75
CA SER A 8 -6.75 -8.34 -2.79
C SER A 8 -6.53 -7.69 -4.16
N PRO A 9 -6.03 -6.43 -4.23
CA PRO A 9 -5.73 -5.79 -5.50
C PRO A 9 -4.68 -6.58 -6.27
N THR A 10 -4.83 -6.60 -7.60
CA THR A 10 -3.74 -7.01 -8.49
C THR A 10 -2.56 -6.05 -8.34
N PHE A 11 -1.38 -6.44 -8.83
CA PHE A 11 -0.22 -5.56 -8.80
C PHE A 11 -0.48 -4.22 -9.52
N ASP A 12 -1.13 -4.25 -10.69
CA ASP A 12 -1.44 -3.02 -11.44
C ASP A 12 -2.39 -2.10 -10.68
N GLN A 13 -3.40 -2.66 -10.00
CA GLN A 13 -4.30 -1.87 -9.15
C GLN A 13 -3.56 -1.25 -7.97
N PHE A 14 -2.68 -2.02 -7.32
CA PHE A 14 -1.85 -1.50 -6.24
C PHE A 14 -0.90 -0.38 -6.72
N LYS A 15 -0.23 -0.61 -7.85
CA LYS A 15 0.65 0.39 -8.48
C LYS A 15 -0.12 1.65 -8.82
N GLN A 16 -1.37 1.53 -9.26
CA GLN A 16 -2.25 2.66 -9.50
C GLN A 16 -2.55 3.45 -8.22
N PHE A 17 -2.85 2.79 -7.09
CA PHE A 17 -3.01 3.49 -5.81
C PHE A 17 -1.76 4.26 -5.39
N LEU A 18 -0.57 3.66 -5.56
CA LEU A 18 0.69 4.34 -5.25
C LEU A 18 0.92 5.53 -6.20
N ARG A 19 0.61 5.39 -7.49
CA ARG A 19 0.70 6.47 -8.48
C ARG A 19 -0.26 7.62 -8.16
N GLU A 20 -1.48 7.31 -7.75
CA GLU A 20 -2.46 8.31 -7.31
C GLU A 20 -1.97 9.06 -6.07
N ALA A 21 -1.36 8.36 -5.10
CA ALA A 21 -0.76 9.00 -3.94
C ALA A 21 0.42 9.93 -4.32
N VAL A 22 1.24 9.55 -5.30
CA VAL A 22 2.27 10.44 -5.86
C VAL A 22 1.64 11.70 -6.44
N ILE A 23 0.65 11.55 -7.32
CA ILE A 23 -0.03 12.69 -7.96
C ILE A 23 -0.68 13.60 -6.92
N GLU A 24 -1.30 13.04 -5.88
CA GLU A 24 -1.94 13.80 -4.80
C GLU A 24 -0.93 14.68 -4.04
N VAL A 25 0.25 14.16 -3.72
CA VAL A 25 1.25 14.86 -2.93
C VAL A 25 2.11 15.81 -3.77
N THR A 26 2.51 15.40 -4.97
CA THR A 26 3.47 16.17 -5.79
C THR A 26 2.82 16.97 -6.90
N GLY A 27 1.58 16.66 -7.26
CA GLY A 27 0.90 17.22 -8.42
C GLY A 27 1.42 16.69 -9.77
N THR A 28 2.32 15.71 -9.76
CA THR A 28 2.97 15.19 -10.97
C THR A 28 2.86 13.69 -11.07
N ASP A 29 2.67 13.19 -12.28
CA ASP A 29 2.72 11.75 -12.53
C ASP A 29 4.17 11.24 -12.60
N VAL A 30 4.38 9.97 -12.27
CA VAL A 30 5.69 9.31 -12.22
C VAL A 30 5.79 8.20 -13.25
N LYS A 31 6.91 8.06 -13.96
CA LYS A 31 7.09 6.92 -14.88
C LYS A 31 7.45 5.67 -14.08
N ASP A 32 7.07 4.49 -14.57
CA ASP A 32 7.40 3.22 -13.91
C ASP A 32 8.91 3.02 -13.72
N ASN A 33 9.70 3.49 -14.70
CA ASN A 33 11.16 3.53 -14.66
C ASN A 33 11.75 4.82 -14.04
N GLY A 34 10.90 5.67 -13.45
CA GLY A 34 11.34 6.85 -12.70
C GLY A 34 12.02 6.45 -11.40
N ARG A 35 13.06 7.19 -11.00
CA ARG A 35 13.74 6.95 -9.72
C ARG A 35 12.85 7.41 -8.58
N TRP A 36 12.70 6.57 -7.56
CA TRP A 36 11.92 6.89 -6.37
C TRP A 36 12.41 8.16 -5.68
N LEU A 37 13.74 8.31 -5.56
CA LEU A 37 14.36 9.48 -4.93
C LEU A 37 14.18 10.79 -5.70
N GLU A 38 13.78 10.74 -6.98
CA GLU A 38 13.55 11.93 -7.81
C GLU A 38 12.11 12.48 -7.69
N ILE A 39 11.19 11.73 -7.05
CA ILE A 39 9.77 12.12 -6.95
C ILE A 39 9.57 13.32 -5.99
N GLY A 40 10.47 13.50 -5.03
CA GLY A 40 10.39 14.55 -4.02
C GLY A 40 11.53 14.43 -3.03
N ASP A 41 11.53 15.24 -1.98
CA ASP A 41 12.38 15.02 -0.81
C ASP A 41 11.85 13.84 0.05
N GLU A 42 12.58 13.51 1.11
CA GLU A 42 12.21 12.44 2.02
C GLU A 42 10.83 12.66 2.66
N GLU A 43 10.50 13.90 3.03
CA GLU A 43 9.22 14.30 3.61
C GLU A 43 8.06 14.02 2.65
N LYS A 44 8.17 14.46 1.38
CA LYS A 44 7.16 14.14 0.37
C LYS A 44 7.00 12.65 0.15
N ARG A 45 8.09 11.88 0.14
CA ARG A 45 8.01 10.42 -0.02
C ARG A 45 7.36 9.76 1.19
N ALA A 46 7.60 10.26 2.40
CA ALA A 46 6.87 9.83 3.59
C ALA A 46 5.38 10.14 3.49
N ASP A 47 5.00 11.34 3.04
CA ASP A 47 3.61 11.74 2.83
C ASP A 47 2.89 10.86 1.79
N ILE A 48 3.55 10.56 0.67
CA ILE A 48 3.03 9.64 -0.36
C ILE A 48 2.68 8.27 0.27
N LEU A 49 3.57 7.75 1.12
CA LEU A 49 3.35 6.47 1.79
C LEU A 49 2.20 6.56 2.79
N GLN A 50 2.01 7.69 3.48
CA GLN A 50 0.86 7.88 4.38
C GLN A 50 -0.46 7.94 3.60
N VAL A 51 -0.50 8.65 2.46
CA VAL A 51 -1.67 8.70 1.59
C VAL A 51 -2.01 7.29 1.08
N LEU A 52 -1.01 6.53 0.61
CA LEU A 52 -1.19 5.14 0.21
C LEU A 52 -1.78 4.28 1.34
N LYS A 53 -1.22 4.38 2.56
CA LYS A 53 -1.74 3.67 3.74
C LYS A 53 -3.21 3.99 3.98
N GLY A 54 -3.58 5.27 3.97
CA GLY A 54 -4.96 5.71 4.19
C GLY A 54 -5.93 5.18 3.13
N SER A 55 -5.49 5.15 1.86
CA SER A 55 -6.28 4.59 0.76
C SER A 55 -6.50 3.08 0.92
N LEU A 56 -5.45 2.33 1.27
CA LEU A 56 -5.53 0.87 1.47
C LEU A 56 -6.37 0.49 2.69
N ASP A 57 -6.27 1.22 3.79
CA ASP A 57 -7.11 0.99 4.98
C ASP A 57 -8.59 1.31 4.68
N ARG A 58 -8.84 2.43 4.00
CA ARG A 58 -10.22 2.79 3.62
C ARG A 58 -10.86 1.72 2.75
N GLU A 59 -10.15 1.26 1.73
CA GLU A 59 -10.66 0.39 0.68
C GLU A 59 -10.68 -1.10 1.09
N TYR A 60 -9.62 -1.57 1.77
CA TYR A 60 -9.43 -2.98 2.12
C TYR A 60 -9.50 -3.26 3.62
N GLY A 61 -9.47 -2.24 4.48
CA GLY A 61 -9.43 -2.41 5.94
C GLY A 61 -8.10 -2.99 6.42
N VAL A 62 -7.01 -2.70 5.71
CA VAL A 62 -5.68 -3.21 6.03
C VAL A 62 -4.75 -2.05 6.33
N GLU A 63 -4.20 -2.06 7.55
CA GLU A 63 -3.10 -1.18 7.92
C GLU A 63 -1.79 -1.71 7.32
N LEU A 64 -1.30 -1.05 6.26
CA LEU A 64 -0.04 -1.43 5.62
C LEU A 64 1.15 -1.11 6.55
N LEU A 65 1.96 -2.14 6.82
CA LEU A 65 3.24 -1.99 7.51
C LEU A 65 4.30 -1.61 6.47
N LEU A 66 4.92 -0.45 6.63
CA LEU A 66 5.95 -0.01 5.68
C LEU A 66 7.30 -0.68 6.00
N PRO A 67 8.06 -1.14 5.00
CA PRO A 67 9.45 -1.51 5.19
C PRO A 67 10.26 -0.33 5.76
N ALA A 68 11.27 -0.62 6.56
CA ALA A 68 12.16 0.42 7.09
C ALA A 68 12.85 1.17 5.95
N ASN A 69 12.91 2.50 6.05
CA ASN A 69 13.62 3.39 5.14
C ASN A 69 13.15 3.31 3.67
N ILE A 70 11.91 2.90 3.41
CA ILE A 70 11.39 2.77 2.04
C ILE A 70 11.34 4.15 1.33
N GLU A 71 11.14 5.22 2.08
CA GLU A 71 11.26 6.61 1.66
C GLU A 71 12.69 6.98 1.24
N MET A 72 13.72 6.22 1.60
CA MET A 72 15.12 6.44 1.20
C MET A 72 15.62 5.41 0.19
N ALA A 73 14.76 4.51 -0.31
CA ALA A 73 15.17 3.46 -1.22
C ALA A 73 15.66 4.03 -2.57
N ASP A 74 16.95 3.85 -2.90
CA ASP A 74 17.49 4.15 -4.22
C ASP A 74 17.12 3.05 -5.23
N THR A 75 15.89 3.11 -5.71
CA THR A 75 15.38 2.17 -6.71
C THR A 75 14.34 2.85 -7.61
N PHE A 76 13.79 2.09 -8.55
CA PHE A 76 12.73 2.56 -9.42
C PHE A 76 11.37 2.51 -8.72
N PHE A 77 10.46 3.38 -9.15
CA PHE A 77 9.08 3.41 -8.68
C PHE A 77 8.41 2.03 -8.72
N GLU A 78 8.57 1.29 -9.82
CA GLU A 78 8.00 -0.06 -9.95
C GLU A 78 8.56 -1.06 -8.93
N SER A 79 9.85 -0.94 -8.59
CA SER A 79 10.47 -1.76 -7.55
C SER A 79 9.92 -1.44 -6.15
N VAL A 80 9.64 -0.17 -5.87
CA VAL A 80 8.95 0.24 -4.63
C VAL A 80 7.54 -0.32 -4.60
N ALA A 81 6.79 -0.19 -5.70
CA ALA A 81 5.44 -0.74 -5.82
C ALA A 81 5.44 -2.26 -5.58
N THR A 82 6.42 -2.98 -6.14
CA THR A 82 6.56 -4.44 -5.99
C THR A 82 6.80 -4.82 -4.53
N GLN A 83 7.72 -4.13 -3.85
CA GLN A 83 8.02 -4.39 -2.44
C GLN A 83 6.80 -4.12 -1.55
N LEU A 84 6.14 -2.98 -1.75
CA LEU A 84 4.96 -2.61 -0.97
C LEU A 84 3.77 -3.54 -1.23
N HIS A 85 3.56 -3.98 -2.48
CA HIS A 85 2.51 -4.95 -2.81
C HIS A 85 2.77 -6.32 -2.17
N HIS A 86 4.03 -6.76 -2.09
CA HIS A 86 4.38 -7.99 -1.39
C HIS A 86 4.06 -7.90 0.11
N VAL A 87 4.42 -6.79 0.75
CA VAL A 87 4.10 -6.56 2.16
C VAL A 87 2.59 -6.48 2.37
N PHE A 88 1.89 -5.74 1.51
CA PHE A 88 0.43 -5.64 1.54
C PHE A 88 -0.24 -7.02 1.48
N ASN A 89 0.15 -7.86 0.51
CA ASN A 89 -0.44 -9.20 0.37
C ASN A 89 -0.20 -10.06 1.61
N THR A 90 0.98 -9.95 2.22
CA THR A 90 1.30 -10.67 3.46
C THR A 90 0.41 -10.20 4.61
N THR A 91 0.29 -8.88 4.83
CA THR A 91 -0.58 -8.31 5.87
C THR A 91 -2.06 -8.65 5.63
N TYR A 92 -2.54 -8.48 4.39
CA TYR A 92 -3.93 -8.75 4.01
C TYR A 92 -4.31 -10.23 4.21
N LEU A 93 -3.40 -11.16 3.91
CA LEU A 93 -3.62 -12.59 4.18
C LEU A 93 -3.73 -12.87 5.68
N MET A 94 -2.86 -12.28 6.51
CA MET A 94 -2.90 -12.41 7.96
C MET A 94 -4.22 -11.90 8.54
N GLU A 95 -4.66 -10.70 8.14
CA GLU A 95 -5.92 -10.09 8.59
C GLU A 95 -7.14 -10.95 8.20
N ARG A 96 -7.16 -11.49 6.97
CA ARG A 96 -8.22 -12.41 6.53
C ARG A 96 -8.27 -13.69 7.35
N ILE A 97 -7.12 -14.26 7.69
CA ILE A 97 -7.05 -15.47 8.53
C ILE A 97 -7.60 -15.15 9.92
N ASN A 98 -7.16 -14.05 10.53
CA ASN A 98 -7.65 -13.60 11.83
C ASN A 98 -9.17 -13.40 11.83
N HIS A 99 -9.72 -12.72 10.82
CA HIS A 99 -11.16 -12.54 10.69
C HIS A 99 -11.93 -13.87 10.58
N LYS A 100 -11.40 -14.86 9.85
CA LYS A 100 -12.02 -16.19 9.75
C LYS A 100 -11.99 -16.96 11.08
N ILE A 101 -10.87 -16.88 11.81
CA ILE A 101 -10.73 -17.53 13.13
C ILE A 101 -11.71 -16.89 14.14
N MET A 102 -11.78 -15.56 14.18
CA MET A 102 -12.69 -14.85 15.09
C MET A 102 -14.15 -15.14 14.77
N LYS A 103 -14.56 -15.15 13.48
CA LYS A 103 -15.94 -15.52 13.10
C LYS A 103 -16.35 -16.91 13.58
N ARG A 104 -15.44 -17.89 13.57
CA ARG A 104 -15.70 -19.25 14.07
C ARG A 104 -15.84 -19.31 15.59
N ARG A 105 -15.23 -18.38 16.32
CA ARG A 105 -15.20 -18.34 17.78
C ARG A 105 -16.50 -17.78 18.40
N TYR A 106 -17.29 -17.03 17.64
CA TYR A 106 -18.57 -16.44 18.08
C TYR A 106 -19.82 -17.16 17.56
N THR A 107 -19.67 -18.27 16.83
CA THR A 107 -20.78 -19.12 16.34
C THR A 107 -20.90 -20.45 17.08
N CYS A 108 -20.27 -20.59 18.25
CA CYS A 108 -20.50 -21.69 19.19
C CYS A 108 -21.20 -21.15 20.44
#